data_AF-A0A829QNT1-F1
#
_entry.id   AF-A0A829QNT1-F1
#
_cell.length_a   1.000
_cell.length_b   1.000
_cell.length_c   1.000
_cell.angle_alpha   90.00
_cell.angle_beta   90.00
_cell.angle_gamma   90.00
#
_symmetry.space_group_name_H-M   'P 1'
#
loop_
_entity.id
_entity.type
_entity.pdbx_description
1 polymer ?
#
loop_
_entity_poly.entity_id
_entity_poly.type
_entity_poly.pdbx_seq_one_letter_code
_entity_poly.pdbx_strand_id
1 'polypeptide(L)'
;MDEMTTAFDEYLVRRAPYNDHIRAQGDLPWFEDPARRLAVCKRLGLPPATEPLEVRRALFERSGLGTGRNSSYTNRGENLV
;
A
#
# COMPACT_ATOMS: atom_id res chain seq x y z
N MET A 1 7.13 18.20 -18.27
CA MET A 1 8.02 17.47 -17.34
C MET A 1 7.38 17.64 -15.98
N ASP A 2 6.89 16.64 -15.28
CA ASP A 2 7.19 15.21 -15.34
C ASP A 2 6.13 14.52 -14.46
N GLU A 3 5.05 13.98 -15.04
CA GLU A 3 4.11 13.12 -14.28
C GLU A 3 4.55 11.67 -14.47
N MET A 4 5.74 11.34 -13.97
CA MET A 4 6.03 9.94 -13.65
C MET A 4 5.32 9.60 -12.35
N THR A 5 3.99 9.47 -12.43
CA THR A 5 3.17 8.89 -11.37
C THR A 5 3.74 7.50 -11.10
N THR A 6 4.36 7.32 -9.93
CA THR A 6 5.01 6.05 -9.63
C THR A 6 3.95 4.98 -9.47
N ALA A 7 4.28 3.71 -9.74
CA ALA A 7 3.36 2.59 -9.48
C ALA A 7 2.85 2.57 -8.03
N PHE A 8 3.59 3.20 -7.11
CA PHE A 8 3.18 3.39 -5.73
C PHE A 8 2.06 4.44 -5.59
N ASP A 9 2.14 5.58 -6.28
CA ASP A 9 1.08 6.61 -6.27
C ASP A 9 -0.24 6.07 -6.83
N GLU A 10 -0.20 5.35 -7.95
CA GLU A 10 -1.39 4.70 -8.50
C GLU A 10 -1.99 3.67 -7.52
N TYR A 11 -1.13 2.92 -6.83
CA TYR A 11 -1.54 2.01 -5.77
C TYR A 11 -2.21 2.74 -4.60
N LEU A 12 -1.71 3.90 -4.18
CA LEU A 12 -2.30 4.70 -3.12
C LEU A 12 -3.71 5.16 -3.51
N VAL A 13 -3.87 5.71 -4.72
CA VAL A 13 -5.15 6.17 -5.26
C VAL A 13 -6.16 5.01 -5.32
N ARG A 14 -5.75 3.86 -5.85
CA ARG A 14 -6.63 2.68 -5.95
C ARG A 14 -7.02 2.10 -4.59
N ARG A 15 -6.16 2.24 -3.57
CA ARG A 15 -6.44 1.78 -2.19
C ARG A 15 -7.22 2.78 -1.35
N ALA A 16 -7.30 4.05 -1.74
CA ALA A 16 -8.07 5.08 -1.04
C ALA A 16 -9.52 4.64 -0.71
N PRO A 17 -10.35 4.19 -1.68
CA PRO A 17 -11.74 3.83 -1.39
C PRO A 17 -11.87 2.65 -0.40
N TYR A 18 -10.94 1.69 -0.45
CA TYR A 18 -10.92 0.59 0.52
C TYR A 18 -10.57 1.06 1.93
N ASN A 19 -9.60 1.98 2.05
CA ASN A 19 -9.24 2.55 3.35
C ASN A 19 -10.39 3.39 3.91
N ASP A 20 -11.11 4.14 3.06
CA ASP A 20 -12.28 4.90 3.47
C ASP A 20 -13.44 3.98 3.90
N HIS A 21 -13.61 2.83 3.23
CA HIS A 21 -14.57 1.82 3.68
C HIS A 21 -14.24 1.27 5.07
N ILE A 22 -12.96 0.98 5.36
CA ILE A 22 -12.52 0.56 6.70
C ILE A 22 -12.88 1.62 7.75
N ARG A 23 -12.60 2.89 7.46
CA ARG A 23 -12.94 4.02 8.35
C ARG A 23 -14.45 4.17 8.54
N ALA A 24 -15.24 3.99 7.47
CA ALA A 24 -16.70 4.05 7.53
C ALA A 24 -17.31 2.93 8.39
N GLN A 25 -16.61 1.79 8.52
CA GLN A 25 -16.98 0.71 9.43
C GLN A 25 -16.53 0.94 10.88
N GLY A 26 -15.83 2.04 11.16
CA GLY A 26 -15.32 2.38 12.49
C GLY A 26 -14.00 1.66 12.86
N ASP A 27 -13.33 1.01 11.90
CA ASP A 27 -11.99 0.46 12.10
C ASP A 27 -10.92 1.38 11.48
N LEU A 28 -9.65 1.14 11.82
CA LEU A 28 -8.52 1.86 11.28
C LEU A 28 -7.75 1.01 10.25
N PRO A 29 -7.40 1.60 9.08
CA PRO A 29 -6.40 1.02 8.20
C PRO A 29 -5.12 0.66 8.97
N TRP A 30 -4.48 -0.45 8.59
CA TRP A 30 -3.35 -1.01 9.33
C TRP A 30 -2.16 -0.05 9.52
N PHE A 31 -2.00 0.96 8.66
CA PHE A 31 -0.93 1.94 8.74
C PHE A 31 -1.25 3.10 9.71
N GLU A 32 -2.53 3.31 10.04
CA GLU A 32 -2.99 4.30 11.03
C GLU A 32 -3.05 3.69 12.43
N ASP A 33 -3.31 2.39 12.53
CA ASP A 33 -3.22 1.64 13.79
C ASP A 33 -1.73 1.40 14.18
N PRO A 34 -1.27 1.92 15.34
CA PRO A 34 0.14 1.81 15.73
C PRO A 34 0.59 0.38 16.01
N ALA A 35 -0.30 -0.50 16.50
CA ALA A 35 0.03 -1.89 16.78
C ALA A 35 0.15 -2.71 15.49
N ARG A 36 -0.80 -2.53 14.56
CA ARG A 36 -0.77 -3.17 13.23
C ARG A 36 0.42 -2.66 12.41
N ARG A 37 0.70 -1.35 12.44
CA ARG A 37 1.87 -0.76 11.78
C ARG A 37 3.17 -1.33 12.33
N LEU A 38 3.31 -1.42 13.67
CA LEU A 38 4.49 -2.00 14.30
C LEU A 38 4.73 -3.46 13.88
N ALA A 39 3.67 -4.26 13.75
CA ALA A 39 3.78 -5.63 13.25
C ALA A 39 4.31 -5.67 11.81
N VAL A 40 3.88 -4.73 10.95
CA VAL A 40 4.40 -4.59 9.58
C VAL A 40 5.84 -4.12 9.58
N CYS A 41 6.22 -3.13 10.40
CA CYS A 41 7.61 -2.70 10.54
C CYS A 41 8.53 -3.88 10.92
N LYS A 42 8.14 -4.67 11.93
CA LYS A 42 8.87 -5.88 12.33
C LYS A 42 9.00 -6.89 11.20
N ARG A 43 7.93 -7.11 10.42
CA ARG A 43 7.92 -8.02 9.27
C ARG A 43 8.82 -7.55 8.12
N LEU A 44 9.06 -6.24 8.02
CA LEU A 44 9.93 -5.62 7.02
C LEU A 44 11.37 -5.39 7.54
N GLY A 45 11.63 -5.60 8.82
CA GLY A 45 12.92 -5.25 9.45
C GLY A 45 13.14 -3.75 9.57
N LEU A 46 12.07 -2.94 9.56
CA LEU A 46 12.13 -1.49 9.66
C LEU A 46 12.03 -1.01 11.11
N PRO A 47 12.64 0.14 11.45
CA PRO A 47 12.44 0.78 12.75
C PRO A 47 10.95 1.02 13.07
N PRO A 48 10.56 0.95 14.36
CA PRO A 48 9.18 1.22 14.78
C PRO A 48 8.77 2.70 14.57
N ALA A 49 9.76 3.59 14.50
CA ALA A 49 9.60 5.02 14.26
C ALA A 49 9.55 5.38 12.76
N THR A 50 9.60 4.40 11.85
CA THR A 50 9.51 4.67 10.41
C THR A 50 8.14 5.24 10.06
N GLU A 51 8.15 6.27 9.20
CA GLU A 51 6.96 6.98 8.78
C GLU A 51 5.96 6.04 8.08
N PRO A 52 4.65 6.18 8.32
CA PRO A 52 3.64 5.27 7.76
C PRO A 52 3.71 5.16 6.23
N LEU A 53 4.03 6.26 5.54
CA LEU A 53 4.16 6.29 4.09
C LEU A 53 5.35 5.43 3.61
N GLU A 54 6.49 5.51 4.31
CA GLU A 54 7.67 4.71 4.00
C GLU A 54 7.44 3.22 4.27
N VAL A 55 6.74 2.87 5.35
CA VAL A 55 6.35 1.48 5.64
C VAL A 55 5.44 0.94 4.54
N ARG A 56 4.49 1.75 4.04
CA ARG A 56 3.62 1.38 2.93
C ARG A 56 4.41 1.17 1.64
N ARG A 57 5.39 2.04 1.35
CA ARG A 57 6.26 1.92 0.18
C ARG A 57 7.11 0.65 0.24
N ALA A 58 7.79 0.40 1.36
CA ALA A 58 8.60 -0.80 1.55
C ALA A 58 7.78 -2.08 1.46
N LEU A 59 6.55 -2.08 1.99
CA LEU A 59 5.62 -3.20 1.83
C LEU A 59 5.24 -3.41 0.35
N PHE A 60 4.91 -2.35 -0.35
CA PHE A 60 4.57 -2.38 -1.77
C PHE A 60 5.70 -2.92 -2.65
N GLU A 61 6.93 -2.45 -2.41
CA GLU A 61 8.14 -2.91 -3.11
C GLU A 61 8.40 -4.39 -2.85
N ARG A 62 8.25 -4.83 -1.59
CA ARG A 62 8.41 -6.24 -1.21
C ARG A 62 7.32 -7.15 -1.76
N SER A 63 6.08 -6.67 -1.87
CA SER A 63 4.96 -7.46 -2.39
C SER A 63 5.09 -7.77 -3.89
N GLY A 64 6.08 -7.21 -4.59
CA GLY A 64 6.26 -7.42 -6.03
C GLY A 64 5.17 -6.76 -6.88
N LEU A 65 4.45 -5.79 -6.29
CA LEU A 65 3.41 -5.01 -6.94
C LEU A 65 4.00 -3.94 -7.87
N GLY A 66 5.17 -3.41 -7.53
CA GLY A 66 5.91 -2.44 -8.34
C GLY A 66 7.08 -3.02 -9.13
N THR A 67 7.43 -4.30 -8.92
CA THR A 67 8.50 -4.98 -9.66
C THR A 67 7.87 -6.13 -10.44
N GLY A 68 7.97 -6.12 -11.77
CA GLY A 68 7.25 -7.02 -12.69
C GLY A 68 7.38 -8.54 -12.51
N ARG A 69 7.96 -9.04 -11.41
CA ARG A 69 7.97 -10.45 -11.01
C ARG A 69 6.62 -10.98 -10.54
N ASN A 70 5.70 -10.11 -10.14
CA ASN A 70 4.32 -10.48 -9.76
C ASN A 70 3.31 -9.42 -10.26
N SER A 71 3.57 -8.82 -11.44
CA SER A 71 2.69 -7.83 -12.08
C SER A 71 1.37 -8.44 -12.52
N SER A 72 0.50 -8.68 -11.55
CA SER A 72 -0.96 -8.70 -11.74
C SER A 72 -1.53 -7.27 -11.77
N TYR A 73 -0.68 -6.25 -11.57
CA TYR A 73 -1.10 -4.84 -11.48
C TYR A 73 -1.07 -4.09 -12.82
N THR A 74 -0.42 -4.62 -13.85
CA THR A 74 -0.48 -4.08 -15.23
C THR A 74 -1.52 -4.76 -16.13
N ASN A 75 -2.27 -5.77 -15.65
CA ASN A 75 -3.24 -6.54 -16.46
C ASN A 75 -4.51 -6.95 -15.69
N ARG A 76 -5.14 -6.04 -14.95
CA ARG A 76 -6.52 -6.21 -14.45
C ARG A 76 -7.33 -4.91 -14.58
N GLY A 77 -7.35 -4.41 -15.82
CA GLY A 77 -8.26 -3.35 -16.27
C GLY A 77 -9.41 -3.85 -17.15
N GLU A 78 -9.41 -5.12 -17.57
CA GLU A 78 -10.45 -5.70 -18.43
C GLU A 78 -11.00 -6.99 -17.83
N ASN A 79 -11.95 -6.87 -16.91
CA ASN A 79 -13.07 -7.79 -16.65
C ASN A 79 -13.59 -7.57 -15.24
N LEU A 80 -14.48 -6.59 -15.09
CA LEU A 80 -15.55 -6.68 -14.10
C LEU A 80 -16.84 -6.59 -14.92
N VAL A 81 -17.34 -7.77 -15.28
CA VAL A 81 -18.71 -8.03 -15.75
C VAL A 81 -19.70 -7.67 -14.65
#